data_AF-A0A8T4A9Q4-F1
#
_entry.id   AF-A0A8T4A9Q4-F1
#
_cell.length_a   1.000
_cell.length_b   1.000
_cell.length_c   1.000
_cell.angle_alpha   90.00
_cell.angle_beta   90.00
_cell.angle_gamma   90.00
#
_symmetry.space_group_name_H-M   'P 1'
#
loop_
_entity.id
_entity.type
_entity.pdbx_description
1 polymer ?
#
loop_
_entity_poly.entity_id
_entity_poly.type
_entity_poly.pdbx_seq_one_letter_code
_entity_poly.pdbx_strand_id
1 'polypeptide(L)'
;MRVSVRKTDAVGRRIKDSSIVDSSSASVDLRSFDLRWMLVFALVTVLVLPGIVRSYQNNPSMTGSESYYHVLLAQKLIDAKALNPFTPPSVSSDSVFAERDRYFSPFHYILAWLMVLLPFTSAKVLPAVFGTLTVILFLAILSHFRFQNHERYVILLVFVLNPAFMYVFSVLNTHAAVIVFMLAGFFFFLKKHRIFLALSAVCFSIVALFSIFNVVLTFILLLVYVLSSKEKQDWFILILLVVSLISFSNRTGL
;
A
#
# COMPACT_ATOMS: atom_id res chain seq x y z
N MET A 1 -56.98 -8.22 4.61
CA MET A 1 -56.71 -6.80 4.95
C MET A 1 -56.36 -6.74 6.43
N ARG A 2 -55.06 -6.72 6.79
CA ARG A 2 -54.60 -6.75 8.21
C ARG A 2 -54.32 -5.32 8.64
N VAL A 3 -55.15 -4.81 9.55
CA VAL A 3 -55.02 -3.50 10.17
C VAL A 3 -53.97 -3.59 11.26
N SER A 4 -52.85 -2.91 11.05
CA SER A 4 -51.78 -2.73 12.04
C SER A 4 -52.15 -1.57 12.96
N VAL A 5 -52.57 -1.90 14.18
CA VAL A 5 -52.85 -0.94 15.26
C VAL A 5 -51.53 -0.36 15.77
N ARG A 6 -51.35 0.95 15.58
CA ARG A 6 -50.25 1.75 16.12
C ARG A 6 -50.58 2.09 17.57
N LYS A 7 -49.88 1.47 18.54
CA LYS A 7 -49.89 1.95 19.93
C LYS A 7 -48.90 3.09 20.07
N THR A 8 -49.44 4.29 20.27
CA THR A 8 -48.74 5.46 20.80
C THR A 8 -48.72 5.36 22.32
N ASP A 9 -47.58 5.07 22.91
CA ASP A 9 -47.38 5.22 24.36
C ASP A 9 -46.68 6.54 24.63
N ALA A 10 -47.42 7.40 25.33
CA ALA A 10 -47.01 8.70 25.80
C ALA A 10 -46.12 8.58 27.04
N VAL A 11 -45.07 9.40 27.07
CA VAL A 11 -44.46 10.08 28.22
C VAL A 11 -44.59 9.34 29.58
N GLY A 12 -43.57 8.56 29.93
CA GLY A 12 -43.36 8.06 31.28
C GLY A 12 -41.94 8.35 31.74
N ARG A 13 -41.77 9.37 32.60
CA ARG A 13 -40.52 9.67 33.31
C ARG A 13 -39.95 8.39 33.92
N ARG A 14 -38.74 8.01 33.55
CA ARG A 14 -37.97 7.00 34.28
C ARG A 14 -36.95 7.69 35.19
N ILE A 15 -37.12 7.39 36.46
CA ILE A 15 -36.27 7.75 37.59
C ILE A 15 -34.84 7.32 37.27
N LYS A 16 -33.92 8.26 37.47
CA LYS A 16 -32.50 8.11 37.23
C LYS A 16 -31.91 7.46 38.48
N ASP A 17 -31.98 6.13 38.55
CA ASP A 17 -31.33 5.37 39.63
C ASP A 17 -29.81 5.47 39.47
N SER A 18 -29.24 6.36 40.26
CA SER A 18 -27.84 6.39 40.62
C SER A 18 -27.52 5.14 41.44
N SER A 19 -27.03 4.09 40.78
CA SER A 19 -26.46 2.95 41.49
C SER A 19 -25.11 2.60 40.90
N ILE A 20 -24.12 2.72 41.80
CA ILE A 20 -22.91 1.92 41.89
C ILE A 20 -21.96 2.14 40.70
N VAL A 21 -21.09 3.13 40.92
CA VAL A 21 -19.77 3.18 40.30
C VAL A 21 -19.02 1.94 40.76
N ASP A 22 -19.21 0.83 40.04
CA ASP A 22 -18.29 -0.29 40.09
C ASP A 22 -16.95 0.25 39.61
N SER A 23 -16.10 0.56 40.58
CA SER A 23 -14.66 0.66 40.42
C SER A 23 -14.08 -0.74 40.19
N SER A 24 -14.68 -1.47 39.25
CA SER A 24 -14.07 -2.59 38.55
C SER A 24 -12.81 -2.01 37.93
N SER A 25 -11.72 -2.15 38.69
CA SER A 25 -10.36 -1.98 38.26
C SER A 25 -10.26 -2.49 36.83
N ALA A 26 -10.20 -1.55 35.89
CA ALA A 26 -9.79 -1.82 34.53
C ALA A 26 -8.35 -2.27 34.63
N SER A 27 -8.13 -3.54 35.01
CA SER A 27 -6.90 -4.24 34.78
C SER A 27 -6.77 -4.23 33.27
N VAL A 28 -6.02 -3.27 32.75
CA VAL A 28 -5.55 -3.26 31.37
C VAL A 28 -4.91 -4.63 31.19
N ASP A 29 -5.62 -5.52 30.50
CA ASP A 29 -5.20 -6.89 30.30
C ASP A 29 -4.02 -6.86 29.33
N LEU A 30 -2.84 -6.66 29.90
CA LEU A 30 -1.54 -6.59 29.22
C LEU A 30 -1.21 -7.88 28.47
N ARG A 31 -1.99 -8.96 28.64
CA ARG A 31 -1.89 -10.18 27.80
C ARG A 31 -2.46 -10.01 26.40
N SER A 32 -3.22 -8.93 26.15
CA SER A 32 -3.68 -8.54 24.81
C SER A 32 -2.70 -7.61 24.09
N PHE A 33 -1.45 -7.46 24.59
CA PHE A 33 -0.36 -6.95 23.76
C PHE A 33 -0.22 -7.91 22.57
N ASP A 34 -0.93 -7.52 21.52
CA ASP A 34 -1.71 -8.40 20.67
C ASP A 34 -0.78 -9.34 19.89
N LEU A 35 -1.07 -10.64 19.89
CA LEU A 35 -0.40 -11.63 19.03
C LEU A 35 -0.22 -11.13 17.57
N ARG A 36 -1.13 -10.25 17.12
CA ARG A 36 -1.07 -9.51 15.85
C ARG A 36 0.24 -8.74 15.69
N TRP A 37 0.60 -7.91 16.66
CA TRP A 37 1.79 -7.08 16.60
C TRP A 37 3.05 -7.90 16.77
N MET A 38 3.03 -8.96 17.59
CA MET A 38 4.15 -9.90 17.68
C MET A 38 4.40 -10.58 16.34
N LEU A 39 3.35 -10.99 15.63
CA LEU A 39 3.46 -11.61 14.31
C LEU A 39 3.93 -10.61 13.25
N VAL A 40 3.35 -9.40 13.21
CA VAL A 40 3.83 -8.34 12.30
C VAL A 40 5.30 -8.04 12.56
N PHE A 41 5.71 -7.92 13.83
CA PHE A 41 7.10 -7.71 14.20
C PHE A 41 8.02 -8.85 13.78
N ALA A 42 7.59 -10.11 13.98
CA ALA A 42 8.34 -11.28 13.52
C ALA A 42 8.50 -11.27 11.99
N LEU A 43 7.46 -10.93 11.23
CA LEU A 43 7.51 -10.85 9.77
C LEU A 43 8.40 -9.70 9.28
N VAL A 44 8.35 -8.53 9.93
CA VAL A 44 9.26 -7.41 9.65
C VAL A 44 10.70 -7.81 9.93
N THR A 45 10.95 -8.58 11.00
CA THR A 45 12.28 -9.10 11.31
C THR A 45 12.79 -9.99 10.18
N VAL A 46 11.96 -10.90 9.66
CA VAL A 46 12.31 -11.76 8.51
C VAL A 46 12.65 -10.93 7.27
N LEU A 47 11.91 -9.86 6.99
CA LEU A 47 12.15 -8.94 5.87
C LEU A 47 13.48 -8.19 5.99
N VAL A 48 13.83 -7.76 7.20
CA VAL A 48 15.04 -6.94 7.46
C VAL A 48 16.29 -7.82 7.65
N LEU A 49 16.12 -9.11 7.99
CA LEU A 49 17.21 -10.03 8.28
C LEU A 49 18.28 -10.11 7.17
N PRO A 50 17.94 -10.22 5.86
CA PRO A 50 18.96 -10.22 4.81
C PRO A 50 19.81 -8.94 4.79
N GLY A 51 19.18 -7.79 5.08
CA GLY A 51 19.87 -6.51 5.20
C GLY A 51 20.84 -6.47 6.37
N ILE A 52 20.42 -7.00 7.53
CA ILE A 52 21.26 -7.08 8.74
C ILE A 52 22.47 -7.99 8.49
N VAL A 53 22.24 -9.19 7.94
CA VAL A 53 23.31 -10.16 7.66
C VAL A 53 24.36 -9.57 6.72
N ARG A 54 23.94 -8.87 5.65
CA ARG A 54 24.87 -8.20 4.72
C ARG A 54 25.63 -7.05 5.39
N SER A 55 24.96 -6.29 6.26
CA SER A 55 25.61 -5.21 7.00
C SER A 55 26.69 -5.75 7.94
N TYR A 56 26.44 -6.90 8.58
CA TYR A 56 27.42 -7.56 9.44
C TYR A 56 28.64 -8.07 8.65
N GLN A 57 28.45 -8.47 7.40
CA GLN A 57 29.53 -8.90 6.49
C GLN A 57 30.35 -7.73 5.93
N ASN A 58 30.13 -6.48 6.37
CA ASN A 58 30.75 -5.27 5.82
C ASN A 58 30.61 -5.19 4.29
N ASN A 59 29.50 -5.68 3.75
CA ASN A 59 29.23 -5.63 2.32
C ASN A 59 28.28 -4.45 2.02
N PRO A 60 28.80 -3.26 1.66
CA PRO A 60 27.97 -2.09 1.41
C PRO A 60 27.15 -2.22 0.13
N SER A 61 27.40 -3.26 -0.68
CA SER A 61 26.73 -3.42 -1.97
C SER A 61 25.22 -3.60 -1.82
N MET A 62 24.47 -2.96 -2.71
CA MET A 62 23.03 -3.17 -2.83
C MET A 62 22.76 -4.53 -3.46
N THR A 63 21.60 -5.10 -3.17
CA THR A 63 21.19 -6.38 -3.76
C THR A 63 20.72 -6.15 -5.19
N GLY A 64 21.35 -6.80 -6.16
CA GLY A 64 20.97 -6.74 -7.58
C GLY A 64 21.35 -5.43 -8.29
N SER A 65 21.57 -5.51 -9.60
CA SER A 65 21.91 -4.37 -10.46
C SER A 65 20.78 -3.36 -10.60
N GLU A 66 19.52 -3.81 -10.49
CA GLU A 66 18.32 -2.97 -10.55
C GLU A 66 18.30 -1.91 -9.44
N SER A 67 18.69 -2.27 -8.21
CA SER A 67 18.77 -1.32 -7.10
C SER A 67 19.69 -0.14 -7.41
N TYR A 68 20.86 -0.41 -8.01
CA TYR A 68 21.82 0.62 -8.40
C TYR A 68 21.26 1.53 -9.48
N TYR A 69 20.53 0.97 -10.44
CA TYR A 69 19.86 1.74 -11.50
C TYR A 69 18.85 2.74 -10.91
N HIS A 70 18.02 2.31 -9.97
CA HIS A 70 17.04 3.20 -9.33
C HIS A 70 17.68 4.30 -8.51
N VAL A 71 18.74 4.00 -7.76
CA VAL A 71 19.49 4.99 -6.98
C VAL A 71 20.17 6.01 -7.90
N LEU A 72 20.79 5.55 -9.00
CA LEU A 72 21.41 6.45 -9.97
C LEU A 72 20.39 7.41 -10.60
N LEU A 73 19.21 6.91 -10.96
CA LEU A 73 18.14 7.76 -11.49
C LEU A 73 17.60 8.76 -10.46
N ALA A 74 17.39 8.32 -9.23
CA ALA A 74 16.98 9.20 -8.14
C ALA A 74 18.04 10.28 -7.85
N GLN A 75 19.33 9.93 -7.87
CA GLN A 75 20.43 10.88 -7.72
C GLN A 75 20.43 11.91 -8.86
N LYS A 76 20.25 11.48 -10.11
CA LYS A 76 20.14 12.39 -11.26
C LYS A 76 18.96 13.37 -11.13
N LEU A 77 17.83 12.96 -10.54
CA LEU A 77 16.70 13.85 -10.25
C LEU A 77 17.07 14.92 -9.21
N ILE A 78 17.83 14.54 -8.17
CA ILE A 78 18.34 15.46 -7.15
C ILE A 78 19.34 16.44 -7.76
N ASP A 79 20.33 15.94 -8.50
CA ASP A 79 21.45 16.74 -9.05
C ASP A 79 20.97 17.78 -10.06
N ALA A 80 20.00 17.42 -10.90
CA ALA A 80 19.39 18.34 -11.85
C ALA A 80 18.54 19.44 -11.18
N LYS A 81 18.41 19.40 -9.83
CA LYS A 81 17.40 20.17 -9.08
C LYS A 81 15.99 19.96 -9.66
N ALA A 82 15.80 18.86 -10.40
CA ALA A 82 14.58 18.49 -11.10
C ALA A 82 13.66 17.71 -10.16
N LEU A 83 13.48 18.24 -8.95
CA LEU A 83 12.34 17.85 -8.12
C LEU A 83 11.01 18.29 -8.75
N ASN A 84 11.06 19.15 -9.79
CA ASN A 84 9.92 19.40 -10.65
C ASN A 84 9.70 18.18 -11.59
N PRO A 85 8.60 17.42 -11.43
CA PRO A 85 8.33 16.23 -12.22
C PRO A 85 8.10 16.50 -13.72
N PHE A 86 7.89 17.76 -14.10
CA PHE A 86 7.57 18.15 -15.48
C PHE A 86 8.80 18.56 -16.30
N THR A 87 9.98 18.66 -15.69
CA THR A 87 11.22 19.02 -16.39
C THR A 87 12.18 17.82 -16.34
N PRO A 88 12.18 16.95 -17.36
CA PRO A 88 13.10 15.81 -17.36
C PRO A 88 14.55 16.33 -17.33
N PRO A 89 15.42 15.74 -16.49
CA PRO A 89 16.80 16.21 -16.37
C PRO A 89 17.54 16.07 -17.70
N SER A 90 18.17 17.15 -18.17
CA SER A 90 19.07 17.17 -19.33
C SER A 90 20.38 16.47 -18.97
N VAL A 91 20.35 15.14 -18.94
CA VAL A 91 21.55 14.33 -18.76
C VAL A 91 22.34 14.36 -20.07
N SER A 92 23.62 14.72 -19.98
CA SER A 92 24.54 14.66 -21.12
C SER A 92 24.49 13.28 -21.80
N SER A 93 24.53 13.30 -23.13
CA SER A 93 24.41 12.15 -24.03
C SER A 93 25.46 11.04 -23.81
N ASP A 94 26.45 11.26 -22.95
CA ASP A 94 27.63 10.40 -22.85
C ASP A 94 27.45 9.20 -21.91
N SER A 95 26.33 9.11 -21.18
CA SER A 95 26.06 7.92 -20.37
C SER A 95 25.38 6.84 -21.22
N VAL A 96 25.92 5.62 -21.24
CA VAL A 96 25.36 4.40 -21.88
C VAL A 96 23.89 4.12 -21.45
N PHE A 97 23.40 4.79 -20.40
CA PHE A 97 22.03 4.73 -19.91
C PHE A 97 21.11 5.83 -20.47
N ALA A 98 21.61 6.74 -21.31
CA ALA A 98 20.86 7.91 -21.80
C ALA A 98 19.78 7.54 -22.83
N GLU A 99 19.95 6.41 -23.53
CA GLU A 99 19.07 5.99 -24.64
C GLU A 99 17.85 5.16 -24.23
N ARG A 100 17.71 4.79 -22.95
CA ARG A 100 16.48 4.11 -22.50
C ARG A 100 15.38 5.15 -22.29
N ASP A 101 14.23 4.92 -22.92
CA ASP A 101 13.01 5.72 -22.78
C ASP A 101 12.75 6.02 -21.30
N ARG A 102 12.84 7.30 -20.94
CA ARG A 102 12.61 7.76 -19.57
C ARG A 102 11.12 7.97 -19.38
N TYR A 103 10.46 6.94 -18.89
CA TYR A 103 9.09 7.06 -18.42
C TYR A 103 9.06 7.77 -17.08
N PHE A 104 8.09 8.66 -16.90
CA PHE A 104 7.79 9.24 -15.60
C PHE A 104 7.41 8.11 -14.63
N SER A 105 8.17 7.94 -13.55
CA SER A 105 7.90 6.92 -12.54
C SER A 105 7.81 7.56 -11.16
N PRO A 106 6.61 7.56 -10.53
CA PRO A 106 6.43 8.10 -9.18
C PRO A 106 7.40 7.52 -8.15
N PHE A 107 7.85 6.29 -8.36
CA PHE A 107 8.81 5.61 -7.48
C PHE A 107 10.16 6.33 -7.39
N HIS A 108 10.72 6.81 -8.52
CA HIS A 108 12.00 7.50 -8.49
C HIS A 108 11.92 8.84 -7.77
N TYR A 109 10.78 9.54 -7.84
CA TYR A 109 10.57 10.78 -7.08
C TYR A 109 10.44 10.52 -5.58
N ILE A 110 9.71 9.48 -5.17
CA ILE A 110 9.64 9.05 -3.77
C ILE A 110 11.04 8.69 -3.26
N LEU A 111 11.80 7.93 -4.05
CA LEU A 111 13.17 7.55 -3.70
C LEU A 111 14.11 8.75 -3.62
N ALA A 112 14.05 9.68 -4.58
CA ALA A 112 14.84 10.91 -4.59
C ALA A 112 14.55 11.77 -3.36
N TRP A 113 13.28 11.98 -3.05
CA TRP A 113 12.86 12.70 -1.84
C TRP A 113 13.41 12.02 -0.57
N LEU A 114 13.31 10.70 -0.48
CA LEU A 114 13.83 9.97 0.67
C LEU A 114 15.36 9.98 0.74
N MET A 115 16.06 10.00 -0.39
CA MET A 115 17.51 10.13 -0.46
C MET A 115 18.01 11.49 0.04
N VAL A 116 17.23 12.56 -0.14
CA VAL A 116 17.55 13.88 0.45
C VAL A 116 17.53 13.82 1.98
N LEU A 117 16.58 13.07 2.56
CA LEU A 117 16.44 12.93 4.01
C LEU A 117 17.43 11.92 4.60
N LEU A 118 17.66 10.80 3.91
CA LEU A 118 18.46 9.66 4.37
C LEU A 118 19.36 9.15 3.24
N PRO A 119 20.50 9.82 2.97
CA PRO A 119 21.39 9.46 1.86
C PRO A 119 21.88 8.01 1.97
N PHE A 120 21.82 7.27 0.87
CA PHE A 120 22.22 5.85 0.69
C PHE A 120 21.48 4.81 1.55
N THR A 121 20.99 5.17 2.73
CA THR A 121 20.22 4.32 3.64
C THR A 121 18.78 4.13 3.13
N SER A 122 18.22 5.14 2.46
CA SER A 122 16.88 5.09 1.86
C SER A 122 16.69 3.88 0.94
N ALA A 123 17.69 3.56 0.11
CA ALA A 123 17.66 2.40 -0.80
C ALA A 123 17.53 1.05 -0.08
N LYS A 124 18.06 0.93 1.13
CA LYS A 124 17.99 -0.28 1.96
C LYS A 124 16.71 -0.33 2.79
N VAL A 125 16.24 0.82 3.26
CA VAL A 125 15.07 0.92 4.14
C VAL A 125 13.76 0.88 3.36
N LEU A 126 13.71 1.45 2.15
CA LEU A 126 12.47 1.59 1.38
C LEU A 126 11.78 0.25 1.07
N PRO A 127 12.49 -0.82 0.63
CA PRO A 127 11.87 -2.12 0.41
C PRO A 127 11.23 -2.70 1.69
N ALA A 128 11.91 -2.57 2.84
CA ALA A 128 11.39 -3.03 4.13
C ALA A 128 10.16 -2.23 4.56
N VAL A 129 10.14 -0.91 4.36
CA VAL A 129 8.99 -0.05 4.63
C VAL A 129 7.80 -0.46 3.76
N PHE A 130 8.01 -0.66 2.45
CA PHE A 130 6.95 -1.13 1.55
C PHE A 130 6.46 -2.54 1.88
N GLY A 131 7.35 -3.46 2.27
CA GLY A 131 6.96 -4.80 2.72
C GLY A 131 6.10 -4.75 3.98
N THR A 132 6.50 -3.91 4.95
CA THR A 132 5.74 -3.70 6.18
C THR A 132 4.35 -3.10 5.91
N LEU A 133 4.27 -2.05 5.09
CA LEU A 133 3.01 -1.45 4.68
C LEU A 133 2.11 -2.44 3.95
N THR A 134 2.67 -3.27 3.07
CA THR A 134 1.96 -4.33 2.35
C THR A 134 1.33 -5.34 3.32
N VAL A 135 2.09 -5.80 4.33
CA VAL A 135 1.60 -6.73 5.37
C VAL A 135 0.44 -6.11 6.16
N ILE A 136 0.59 -4.85 6.60
CA ILE A 136 -0.44 -4.14 7.35
C ILE A 136 -1.72 -3.98 6.52
N LEU A 137 -1.60 -3.52 5.27
CA LEU A 137 -2.72 -3.33 4.37
C LEU A 137 -3.42 -4.66 4.05
N PHE A 138 -2.65 -5.71 3.79
CA PHE A 138 -3.20 -7.03 3.50
C PHE A 138 -3.96 -7.61 4.70
N LEU A 139 -3.41 -7.50 5.91
CA LEU A 139 -4.12 -7.89 7.13
C LEU A 139 -5.42 -7.08 7.32
N ALA A 140 -5.39 -5.78 7.03
CA ALA A 140 -6.57 -4.92 7.10
C ALA A 140 -7.63 -5.34 6.06
N ILE A 141 -7.23 -5.74 4.85
CA ILE A 141 -8.12 -6.29 3.83
C ILE A 141 -8.72 -7.62 4.30
N LEU A 142 -7.93 -8.56 4.81
CA LEU A 142 -8.41 -9.84 5.35
C LEU A 142 -9.42 -9.63 6.48
N SER A 143 -9.24 -8.58 7.29
CA SER A 143 -10.17 -8.24 8.35
C SER A 143 -11.58 -7.85 7.84
N HIS A 144 -11.69 -7.40 6.59
CA HIS A 144 -12.95 -7.05 5.96
C HIS A 144 -13.78 -8.29 5.56
N PHE A 145 -13.13 -9.38 5.16
CA PHE A 145 -13.78 -10.58 4.63
C PHE A 145 -14.27 -11.59 5.68
N ARG A 146 -14.38 -11.17 6.96
CA ARG A 146 -14.91 -11.99 8.07
C ARG A 146 -14.18 -13.31 8.36
N PHE A 147 -12.97 -13.53 7.85
CA PHE A 147 -12.12 -14.65 8.27
C PHE A 147 -11.92 -14.66 9.78
N GLN A 148 -11.76 -15.84 10.38
CA GLN A 148 -11.39 -15.95 11.79
C GLN A 148 -9.95 -15.49 12.02
N ASN A 149 -9.61 -15.08 13.25
CA ASN A 149 -8.28 -14.52 13.54
C ASN A 149 -7.14 -15.48 13.16
N HIS A 150 -7.28 -16.78 13.43
CA HIS A 150 -6.25 -17.78 13.13
C HIS A 150 -6.06 -17.97 11.62
N GLU A 151 -7.15 -18.02 10.84
CA GLU A 151 -7.11 -18.13 9.38
C GLU A 151 -6.36 -16.93 8.77
N ARG A 152 -6.63 -15.72 9.25
CA ARG A 152 -5.95 -14.50 8.78
C ARG A 152 -4.44 -14.59 8.99
N TYR A 153 -3.99 -15.08 10.13
CA TYR A 153 -2.56 -15.22 10.42
C TYR A 153 -1.90 -16.30 9.58
N VAL A 154 -2.56 -17.43 9.36
CA VAL A 154 -2.05 -18.49 8.48
C VAL A 154 -1.92 -17.98 7.04
N ILE A 155 -2.95 -17.29 6.52
CA ILE A 155 -2.91 -16.69 5.19
C ILE A 155 -1.78 -15.66 5.10
N LEU A 156 -1.63 -14.79 6.11
CA LEU A 156 -0.58 -13.78 6.15
C LEU A 156 0.82 -14.39 6.22
N LEU A 157 0.99 -15.46 7.00
CA LEU A 157 2.24 -16.20 7.11
C LEU A 157 2.61 -16.82 5.76
N VAL A 158 1.68 -17.52 5.10
CA VAL A 158 1.88 -18.09 3.76
C VAL A 158 2.24 -17.00 2.75
N PHE A 159 1.56 -15.84 2.82
CA PHE A 159 1.83 -14.71 1.95
C PHE A 159 3.24 -14.15 2.12
N VAL A 160 3.71 -13.93 3.35
CA VAL A 160 5.04 -13.38 3.60
C VAL A 160 6.16 -14.41 3.40
N LEU A 161 5.91 -15.69 3.69
CA LEU A 161 6.84 -16.77 3.41
C LEU A 161 6.93 -17.12 1.91
N ASN A 162 6.10 -16.50 1.07
CA ASN A 162 6.20 -16.69 -0.36
C ASN A 162 7.54 -16.13 -0.89
N PRO A 163 8.33 -16.92 -1.65
CA PRO A 163 9.61 -16.45 -2.20
C PRO A 163 9.49 -15.18 -3.05
N ALA A 164 8.39 -15.01 -3.78
CA ALA A 164 8.16 -13.80 -4.58
C ALA A 164 7.98 -12.56 -3.68
N PHE A 165 7.30 -12.70 -2.55
CA PHE A 165 7.15 -11.62 -1.58
C PHE A 165 8.52 -11.23 -1.00
N MET A 166 9.29 -12.22 -0.53
CA MET A 166 10.64 -11.97 0.00
C MET A 166 11.55 -11.29 -1.04
N TYR A 167 11.52 -11.75 -2.29
CA TYR A 167 12.32 -11.17 -3.36
C TYR A 167 11.93 -9.71 -3.63
N VAL A 168 10.63 -9.44 -3.84
CA VAL A 168 10.14 -8.09 -4.19
C VAL A 168 10.46 -7.07 -3.09
N PHE A 169 10.39 -7.46 -1.82
CA PHE A 169 10.64 -6.53 -0.70
C PHE A 169 12.05 -6.61 -0.10
N SER A 170 12.95 -7.41 -0.68
CA SER A 170 14.39 -7.42 -0.32
C SER A 170 15.28 -6.66 -1.31
N VAL A 171 14.74 -6.30 -2.48
CA VAL A 171 15.44 -5.56 -3.54
C VAL A 171 14.73 -4.23 -3.75
N LEU A 172 15.48 -3.19 -4.11
CA LEU A 172 14.90 -1.90 -4.47
C LEU A 172 14.39 -1.97 -5.91
N ASN A 173 13.07 -2.11 -6.07
CA ASN A 173 12.40 -2.19 -7.37
C ASN A 173 11.08 -1.41 -7.35
N THR A 174 10.55 -1.13 -8.54
CA THR A 174 9.28 -0.41 -8.71
C THR A 174 8.05 -1.25 -8.32
N HIS A 175 8.14 -2.58 -8.42
CA HIS A 175 7.03 -3.49 -8.13
C HIS A 175 6.56 -3.43 -6.67
N ALA A 176 7.49 -3.23 -5.73
CA ALA A 176 7.15 -3.04 -4.31
C ALA A 176 6.19 -1.86 -4.10
N ALA A 177 6.44 -0.73 -4.76
CA ALA A 177 5.56 0.44 -4.68
C ALA A 177 4.19 0.16 -5.33
N VAL A 178 4.19 -0.50 -6.50
CA VAL A 178 2.95 -0.90 -7.20
C VAL A 178 2.06 -1.74 -6.30
N ILE A 179 2.61 -2.76 -5.63
CA ILE A 179 1.87 -3.63 -4.72
C ILE A 179 1.28 -2.83 -3.55
N VAL A 180 2.06 -1.95 -2.93
CA VAL A 180 1.59 -1.10 -1.82
C VAL A 180 0.42 -0.22 -2.28
N PHE A 181 0.56 0.50 -3.39
CA PHE A 181 -0.51 1.37 -3.90
C PHE A 181 -1.74 0.59 -4.37
N MET A 182 -1.55 -0.59 -4.96
CA MET A 182 -2.67 -1.45 -5.39
C MET A 182 -3.45 -1.97 -4.18
N LEU A 183 -2.78 -2.44 -3.13
CA LEU A 183 -3.42 -2.86 -1.89
C LEU A 183 -4.04 -1.69 -1.13
N ALA A 184 -3.39 -0.53 -1.08
CA ALA A 184 -3.96 0.67 -0.47
C ALA A 184 -5.23 1.12 -1.21
N GLY A 185 -5.16 1.16 -2.54
CA GLY A 185 -6.30 1.45 -3.41
C GLY A 185 -7.45 0.49 -3.18
N PHE A 186 -7.17 -0.81 -3.09
CA PHE A 186 -8.19 -1.82 -2.82
C PHE A 186 -8.75 -1.71 -1.40
N PHE A 187 -7.90 -1.52 -0.38
CA PHE A 187 -8.33 -1.33 1.00
C PHE A 187 -9.28 -0.14 1.14
N PHE A 188 -8.95 1.00 0.53
CA PHE A 188 -9.84 2.16 0.52
C PHE A 188 -11.12 1.91 -0.28
N PHE A 189 -11.03 1.17 -1.39
CA PHE A 189 -12.19 0.75 -2.18
C PHE A 189 -13.18 -0.07 -1.35
N LEU A 190 -12.74 -0.85 -0.37
CA LEU A 190 -13.63 -1.64 0.50
C LEU A 190 -14.45 -0.77 1.45
N LYS A 191 -14.02 0.45 1.78
CA LYS A 191 -14.76 1.35 2.68
C LYS A 191 -16.00 1.93 1.98
N LYS A 192 -17.04 2.26 2.75
CA LYS A 192 -18.31 2.81 2.23
C LYS A 192 -18.27 4.33 2.00
N HIS A 193 -17.35 5.04 2.66
CA HIS A 193 -17.32 6.50 2.63
C HIS A 193 -16.73 7.04 1.32
N ARG A 194 -17.33 8.11 0.77
CA ARG A 194 -16.92 8.73 -0.51
C ARG A 194 -15.46 9.19 -0.53
N ILE A 195 -14.96 9.73 0.59
CA ILE A 195 -13.55 10.15 0.70
C ILE A 195 -12.60 8.98 0.48
N PHE A 196 -12.90 7.79 1.02
CA PHE A 196 -12.07 6.61 0.78
C PHE A 196 -12.14 6.15 -0.67
N LEU A 197 -13.27 6.28 -1.35
CA LEU A 197 -13.37 5.98 -2.78
C LEU A 197 -12.51 6.94 -3.62
N ALA A 198 -12.46 8.23 -3.27
CA ALA A 198 -11.56 9.18 -3.91
C ALA A 198 -10.09 8.80 -3.68
N LEU A 199 -9.70 8.45 -2.45
CA LEU A 199 -8.35 7.95 -2.15
C LEU A 199 -8.00 6.67 -2.91
N SER A 200 -8.97 5.78 -3.08
CA SER A 200 -8.82 4.57 -3.91
C SER A 200 -8.51 4.91 -5.36
N ALA A 201 -9.28 5.83 -5.95
CA ALA A 201 -9.05 6.30 -7.31
C ALA A 201 -7.67 6.93 -7.48
N VAL A 202 -7.22 7.74 -6.50
CA VAL A 202 -5.86 8.32 -6.49
C VAL A 202 -4.79 7.21 -6.46
N CYS A 203 -4.93 6.22 -5.59
CA CYS A 203 -3.97 5.11 -5.52
C CYS A 203 -3.89 4.31 -6.82
N PHE A 204 -5.03 3.95 -7.42
CA PHE A 204 -5.04 3.21 -8.69
C PHE A 204 -4.56 4.06 -9.87
N SER A 205 -4.79 5.37 -9.84
CA SER A 205 -4.23 6.31 -10.81
C SER A 205 -2.70 6.32 -10.75
N ILE A 206 -2.12 6.32 -9.54
CA ILE A 206 -0.67 6.21 -9.35
C ILE A 206 -0.15 4.87 -9.89
N VAL A 207 -0.87 3.76 -9.65
CA VAL A 207 -0.51 2.43 -10.17
C VAL A 207 -0.47 2.41 -11.71
N ALA A 208 -1.40 3.11 -12.36
CA ALA A 208 -1.48 3.21 -13.82
C ALA A 208 -0.24 3.83 -14.47
N LEU A 209 0.48 4.69 -13.74
CA LEU A 209 1.69 5.37 -14.22
C LEU A 209 2.89 4.42 -14.36
N PHE A 210 2.86 3.25 -13.71
CA PHE A 210 3.98 2.31 -13.73
C PHE A 210 4.02 1.42 -14.99
N SER A 211 2.87 0.90 -15.43
CA SER A 211 2.77 0.01 -16.60
C SER A 211 1.32 -0.30 -16.94
N ILE A 212 1.04 -0.53 -18.23
CA ILE A 212 -0.25 -1.05 -18.72
C ILE A 212 -0.61 -2.40 -18.10
N PHE A 213 0.39 -3.23 -17.77
CA PHE A 213 0.15 -4.51 -17.12
C PHE A 213 -0.50 -4.34 -15.73
N ASN A 214 -0.09 -3.30 -14.98
CA ASN A 214 -0.65 -3.00 -13.67
C ASN A 214 -2.09 -2.48 -13.76
N VAL A 215 -2.46 -1.83 -14.87
CA VAL A 215 -3.84 -1.44 -15.17
C VAL A 215 -4.71 -2.68 -15.34
N VAL A 216 -4.25 -3.66 -16.12
CA VAL A 216 -4.96 -4.93 -16.32
C VAL A 216 -5.13 -5.68 -15.00
N LEU A 217 -4.08 -5.75 -14.16
CA LEU A 217 -4.18 -6.35 -12.83
C LEU A 217 -5.19 -5.64 -11.93
N THR A 218 -5.18 -4.30 -11.93
CA THR A 218 -6.15 -3.48 -11.18
C THR A 218 -7.57 -3.74 -11.64
N PHE A 219 -7.79 -3.85 -12.96
CA PHE A 219 -9.08 -4.18 -13.53
C PHE A 219 -9.58 -5.54 -13.08
N ILE A 220 -8.74 -6.58 -13.16
CA ILE A 220 -9.09 -7.94 -12.72
C ILE A 220 -9.44 -7.94 -11.23
N LEU A 221 -8.62 -7.30 -10.40
CA LEU A 221 -8.81 -7.23 -8.95
C LEU A 221 -10.16 -6.59 -8.60
N LEU A 222 -10.48 -5.43 -9.20
CA LEU A 222 -11.72 -4.73 -8.93
C LEU A 222 -12.94 -5.48 -9.50
N LEU A 223 -12.80 -6.08 -10.69
CA LEU A 223 -13.86 -6.85 -11.33
C LEU A 223 -14.29 -8.03 -10.45
N VAL A 224 -13.34 -8.82 -9.95
CA VAL A 224 -13.61 -9.96 -9.05
C VAL A 224 -14.42 -9.51 -7.82
N TYR A 225 -14.06 -8.37 -7.23
CA TYR A 225 -14.79 -7.85 -6.09
C TYR A 225 -16.20 -7.37 -6.44
N VAL A 226 -16.35 -6.61 -7.54
CA VAL A 226 -17.66 -6.06 -7.95
C VAL A 226 -18.64 -7.17 -8.35
N LEU A 227 -18.14 -8.25 -8.97
CA LEU A 227 -18.95 -9.44 -9.24
C LEU A 227 -19.53 -10.06 -7.95
N SER A 228 -18.80 -9.92 -6.84
CA SER A 228 -19.24 -10.37 -5.52
C SER A 228 -20.11 -9.35 -4.78
N SER A 229 -20.04 -8.06 -5.15
CA SER A 229 -20.75 -6.96 -4.48
C SER A 229 -21.27 -5.92 -5.46
N LYS A 230 -22.59 -5.95 -5.73
CA LYS A 230 -23.26 -5.04 -6.67
C LYS A 230 -23.30 -3.58 -6.21
N GLU A 231 -23.05 -3.28 -4.92
CA GLU A 231 -23.17 -1.93 -4.35
C GLU A 231 -22.18 -0.91 -4.94
N LYS A 232 -21.09 -1.35 -5.60
CA LYS A 232 -19.99 -0.45 -6.04
C LYS A 232 -19.74 -0.42 -7.55
N GLN A 233 -20.72 -0.85 -8.35
CA GLN A 233 -20.58 -0.97 -9.80
C GLN A 233 -20.28 0.39 -10.48
N ASP A 234 -20.97 1.47 -10.09
CA ASP A 234 -20.77 2.79 -10.69
C ASP A 234 -19.35 3.33 -10.45
N TRP A 235 -18.84 3.15 -9.23
CA TRP A 235 -17.50 3.57 -8.84
C TRP A 235 -16.41 2.78 -9.55
N PHE A 236 -16.64 1.50 -9.80
CA PHE A 236 -15.74 0.68 -10.61
C PHE A 236 -15.58 1.24 -12.02
N ILE A 237 -16.69 1.61 -12.68
CA ILE A 237 -16.67 2.20 -14.02
C ILE A 237 -15.90 3.52 -14.01
N LEU A 238 -16.14 4.37 -13.00
CA LEU A 238 -15.43 5.65 -12.86
C LEU A 238 -13.91 5.46 -12.68
N ILE A 239 -13.49 4.57 -11.77
CA ILE A 239 -12.07 4.29 -11.53
C ILE A 239 -11.41 3.75 -12.80
N LEU A 240 -12.07 2.83 -13.50
CA LEU A 240 -11.56 2.26 -14.75
C LEU A 240 -11.37 3.33 -15.82
N LEU A 241 -12.35 4.23 -15.97
CA LEU A 241 -12.27 5.36 -16.90
C LEU A 241 -11.07 6.26 -16.56
N VAL A 242 -10.92 6.67 -15.30
CA VAL A 242 -9.81 7.53 -14.87
C VAL A 242 -8.46 6.86 -15.09
N VAL A 243 -8.32 5.60 -14.68
CA VAL A 243 -7.10 4.80 -14.86
C VAL A 243 -6.75 4.65 -16.35
N SER A 244 -7.75 4.45 -17.21
CA SER A 244 -7.55 4.31 -18.65
C SER A 244 -7.12 5.62 -19.31
N LEU A 245 -7.71 6.76 -18.91
CA LEU A 245 -7.30 8.07 -19.41
C LEU A 245 -5.85 8.40 -19.02
N ILE A 246 -5.47 8.12 -17.78
CA ILE A 246 -4.10 8.35 -17.29
C ILE A 246 -3.12 7.43 -18.02
N SER A 247 -3.48 6.15 -18.17
CA SER A 247 -2.65 5.19 -18.89
C SER A 247 -2.48 5.57 -20.37
N PHE A 248 -3.50 6.17 -20.99
CA PHE A 248 -3.43 6.66 -22.36
C PHE A 248 -2.50 7.87 -22.47
N SER A 249 -2.63 8.86 -21.58
CA SER A 249 -1.76 10.05 -21.53
C SER A 249 -0.28 9.67 -21.38
N ASN A 250 0.02 8.74 -20.46
CA ASN A 250 1.38 8.28 -20.21
C ASN A 250 2.02 7.63 -21.46
N ARG A 251 1.20 7.01 -22.33
CA ARG A 251 1.67 6.40 -23.57
C ARG A 251 1.96 7.42 -24.66
N THR A 252 1.21 8.52 -24.71
CA THR A 252 1.35 9.55 -25.76
C THR A 252 2.50 10.51 -25.50
N GLY A 253 3.12 10.49 -24.30
CA GLY A 253 4.21 11.40 -23.95
C GLY A 253 3.80 12.88 -23.91
N LEU A 254 2.48 13.12 -23.80
CA LEU A 254 1.85 14.42 -23.56
C LEU A 254 1.63 14.59 -22.05
#